data_AF-A0A1I7SGD7-F1
#
_entry.id   AF-A0A1I7SGD7-F1
#
_cell.length_a   1.000
_cell.length_b   1.000
_cell.length_c   1.000
_cell.angle_alpha   90.00
_cell.angle_beta   90.00
_cell.angle_gamma   90.00
#
_symmetry.space_group_name_H-M   'P 1'
#
loop_
_entity.id
_entity.type
_entity.pdbx_description
1 polymer ?
#
loop_
_entity_poly.entity_id
_entity_poly.type
_entity_poly.pdbx_seq_one_letter_code
_entity_poly.pdbx_strand_id
1 'polypeptide(L)'
;ADMEKAMVQSQKAVDVIHRFRAQYSISDSIFRLSGHYKALTDEEIHAELCYAEALLFRAALTFFYDESLASFIKGAFKIRACFMSYRECYRILNSQAWTSRDQKMRDEFESGVLLGLGSFNVALSVLPGKLLKLLQVIGFNGNRAHGMNNLLKVASMTHTLRSTMCSLQLITWELFVNFFIGEGKPNTRLQLEAGFKAVELAVVD
;
A
#
# COMPACT_ATOMS: atom_id res chain seq x y z
N ALA A 1 24.33 -1.18 -13.46
CA ALA A 1 24.75 -2.26 -12.54
C ALA A 1 23.88 -2.33 -11.29
N ASP A 2 23.76 -1.27 -10.48
CA ASP A 2 23.06 -1.39 -9.18
C ASP A 2 21.53 -1.44 -9.29
N MET A 3 20.92 -0.72 -10.24
CA MET A 3 19.47 -0.86 -10.50
C MET A 3 19.08 -2.25 -10.99
N GLU A 4 19.94 -2.88 -11.78
CA GLU A 4 19.74 -4.27 -12.24
C GLU A 4 19.81 -5.25 -11.08
N LYS A 5 20.80 -5.10 -10.20
CA LYS A 5 20.86 -5.88 -8.96
C LYS A 5 19.60 -5.67 -8.12
N ALA A 6 19.14 -4.44 -7.93
CA ALA A 6 17.91 -4.14 -7.19
C ALA A 6 16.67 -4.79 -7.84
N MET A 7 16.56 -4.77 -9.17
CA MET A 7 15.49 -5.43 -9.90
C MET A 7 15.52 -6.95 -9.77
N VAL A 8 16.70 -7.58 -9.74
CA VAL A 8 16.84 -9.03 -9.52
C VAL A 8 16.52 -9.40 -8.08
N GLN A 9 17.02 -8.64 -7.09
CA GLN A 9 16.77 -8.93 -5.67
C GLN A 9 15.30 -8.71 -5.30
N SER A 10 14.66 -7.68 -5.83
CA SER A 10 13.22 -7.47 -5.62
C SER A 10 12.37 -8.61 -6.21
N GLN A 11 12.76 -9.19 -7.34
CA GLN A 11 12.07 -10.38 -7.88
C GLN A 11 12.22 -11.58 -6.94
N LYS A 12 13.44 -11.85 -6.47
CA LYS A 12 13.70 -12.95 -5.53
C LYS A 12 12.90 -12.80 -4.24
N ALA A 13 12.81 -11.59 -3.69
CA ALA A 13 12.00 -11.32 -2.51
C ALA A 13 10.51 -11.64 -2.75
N VAL A 14 9.95 -11.18 -3.89
CA VAL A 14 8.57 -11.49 -4.28
C VAL A 14 8.36 -13.00 -4.42
N ASP A 15 9.30 -13.73 -5.01
CA ASP A 15 9.20 -15.19 -5.21
C ASP A 15 9.26 -15.96 -3.88
N VAL A 16 10.07 -15.49 -2.92
CA VAL A 16 10.12 -16.08 -1.57
C VAL A 16 8.79 -15.85 -0.87
N ILE A 17 8.29 -14.61 -0.82
CA ILE A 17 7.02 -14.28 -0.16
C ILE A 17 5.86 -15.06 -0.78
N HIS A 18 5.85 -15.22 -2.11
CA HIS A 18 4.82 -15.97 -2.81
C HIS A 18 4.66 -17.42 -2.31
N ARG A 19 5.74 -18.06 -1.85
CA ARG A 19 5.70 -19.44 -1.33
C ARG A 19 4.95 -19.55 0.01
N PHE A 20 4.92 -18.47 0.78
CA PHE A 20 4.24 -18.39 2.08
C PHE A 20 2.80 -17.88 1.97
N ARG A 21 2.37 -17.44 0.78
CA ARG A 21 0.98 -17.06 0.53
C ARG A 21 0.09 -18.28 0.49
N ALA A 22 -1.16 -18.09 0.89
CA ALA A 22 -2.20 -19.09 0.77
C ALA A 22 -2.34 -19.51 -0.70
N GLN A 23 -2.15 -20.81 -0.95
CA GLN A 23 -2.36 -21.41 -2.25
C GLN A 23 -3.84 -21.77 -2.38
N TYR A 24 -4.54 -21.12 -3.29
CA TYR A 24 -5.97 -21.34 -3.49
C TYR A 24 -6.18 -22.31 -4.65
N SER A 25 -6.93 -23.39 -4.39
CA SER A 25 -7.48 -24.20 -5.48
C SER A 25 -8.54 -23.40 -6.24
N ILE A 26 -8.90 -23.88 -7.43
CA ILE A 26 -9.99 -23.30 -8.24
C ILE A 26 -11.30 -23.28 -7.44
N SER A 27 -11.55 -24.33 -6.63
CA SER A 27 -12.70 -24.41 -5.72
C SER A 27 -12.66 -23.34 -4.62
N ASP A 28 -11.48 -23.08 -4.06
CA ASP A 28 -11.30 -22.11 -2.98
C ASP A 28 -11.47 -20.68 -3.48
N SER A 29 -11.11 -20.44 -4.75
CA SER A 29 -11.31 -19.16 -5.42
C SER A 29 -12.79 -18.84 -5.63
N ILE A 30 -13.62 -19.86 -5.88
CA ILE A 30 -15.09 -19.73 -5.97
C ILE A 30 -15.69 -19.47 -4.57
N PHE A 31 -15.22 -20.20 -3.55
CA PHE A 31 -15.66 -19.98 -2.16
C PHE A 31 -15.33 -18.57 -1.66
N ARG A 32 -14.16 -18.03 -2.00
CA ARG A 32 -13.77 -16.65 -1.68
C ARG A 32 -14.68 -15.61 -2.33
N LEU A 33 -15.12 -15.86 -3.56
CA LEU A 33 -16.06 -14.97 -4.24
C LEU A 33 -17.45 -14.96 -3.55
N SER A 34 -17.79 -16.03 -2.84
CA SER A 34 -19.01 -16.14 -2.02
C SER A 34 -18.90 -15.53 -0.62
N GLY A 35 -17.75 -14.91 -0.28
CA GLY A 35 -17.51 -14.28 1.03
C GLY A 35 -17.06 -15.24 2.15
N HIS A 36 -16.97 -16.54 1.85
CA HIS A 36 -16.47 -17.55 2.77
C HIS A 36 -14.96 -17.72 2.58
N TYR A 37 -14.20 -17.23 3.55
CA TYR A 37 -12.75 -17.40 3.58
C TYR A 37 -12.40 -18.73 4.26
N LYS A 38 -11.52 -19.50 3.64
CA LYS A 38 -10.79 -20.59 4.32
C LYS A 38 -10.13 -19.99 5.57
N ALA A 39 -10.00 -20.79 6.63
CA ALA A 39 -9.18 -20.42 7.78
C ALA A 39 -7.73 -20.24 7.31
N LEU A 40 -7.33 -18.97 7.08
CA LEU A 40 -5.96 -18.59 6.74
C LEU A 40 -5.12 -18.64 8.00
N THR A 41 -3.84 -18.99 7.88
CA THR A 41 -2.89 -18.89 9.00
C THR A 41 -2.37 -17.46 9.17
N ASP A 42 -1.77 -17.18 10.32
CA ASP A 42 -1.16 -15.87 10.62
C ASP A 42 -0.10 -15.50 9.59
N GLU A 43 0.73 -16.49 9.25
CA GLU A 43 1.80 -16.37 8.28
C GLU A 43 1.27 -16.12 6.86
N GLU A 44 0.21 -16.82 6.44
CA GLU A 44 -0.41 -16.61 5.12
C GLU A 44 -0.98 -15.19 4.99
N ILE A 45 -1.68 -14.70 6.03
CA ILE A 45 -2.23 -13.34 6.04
C ILE A 45 -1.10 -12.31 5.96
N HIS A 46 -0.04 -12.49 6.76
CA HIS A 46 1.10 -11.59 6.72
C HIS A 46 1.81 -11.62 5.35
N ALA A 47 1.95 -12.81 4.74
CA ALA A 47 2.55 -12.99 3.43
C ALA A 47 1.73 -12.30 2.31
N GLU A 48 0.39 -12.29 2.40
CA GLU A 48 -0.46 -11.54 1.46
C GLU A 48 -0.12 -10.03 1.45
N LEU A 49 0.02 -9.43 2.63
CA LEU A 49 0.37 -8.01 2.76
C LEU A 49 1.82 -7.74 2.33
N CYS A 50 2.77 -8.53 2.79
CA CYS A 50 4.18 -8.42 2.40
C CYS A 50 4.36 -8.56 0.88
N TYR A 51 3.55 -9.41 0.24
CA TYR A 51 3.56 -9.56 -1.21
C TYR A 51 3.07 -8.29 -1.91
N ALA A 52 2.00 -7.66 -1.41
CA ALA A 52 1.49 -6.41 -1.95
C ALA A 52 2.51 -5.27 -1.83
N GLU A 53 3.19 -5.16 -0.69
CA GLU A 53 4.25 -4.19 -0.42
C GLU A 53 5.48 -4.40 -1.32
N ALA A 54 5.98 -5.64 -1.40
CA ALA A 54 7.12 -5.98 -2.26
C ALA A 54 6.80 -5.74 -3.74
N LEU A 55 5.56 -6.03 -4.16
CA LEU A 55 5.12 -5.77 -5.53
C LEU A 55 5.04 -4.26 -5.83
N LEU A 56 4.68 -3.43 -4.85
CA LEU A 56 4.69 -1.97 -4.97
C LEU A 56 6.11 -1.45 -5.19
N PHE A 57 7.05 -1.85 -4.34
CA PHE A 57 8.46 -1.48 -4.48
C PHE A 57 9.03 -1.92 -5.83
N ARG A 58 8.69 -3.13 -6.28
CA ARG A 58 9.12 -3.63 -7.59
C ARG A 58 8.50 -2.85 -8.76
N ALA A 59 7.24 -2.46 -8.65
CA ALA A 59 6.58 -1.62 -9.66
C ALA A 59 7.27 -0.26 -9.75
N ALA A 60 7.61 0.35 -8.61
CA ALA A 60 8.38 1.60 -8.56
C ALA A 60 9.76 1.45 -9.24
N LEU A 61 10.52 0.41 -8.92
CA LEU A 61 11.83 0.16 -9.53
C LEU A 61 11.76 -0.03 -11.06
N THR A 62 10.63 -0.51 -11.59
CA THR A 62 10.44 -0.69 -13.04
C THR A 62 10.50 0.63 -13.80
N PHE A 63 10.08 1.74 -13.18
CA PHE A 63 10.15 3.08 -13.79
C PHE A 63 11.58 3.64 -13.84
N PHE A 64 12.46 3.18 -12.94
CA PHE A 64 13.84 3.64 -12.88
C PHE A 64 14.80 2.74 -13.69
N TYR A 65 14.42 1.50 -13.95
CA TYR A 65 15.29 0.52 -14.61
C TYR A 65 15.56 0.82 -16.09
N ASP A 66 14.53 1.24 -16.83
CA ASP A 66 14.62 1.55 -18.26
C ASP A 66 13.52 2.57 -18.63
N GLU A 67 13.90 3.63 -19.34
CA GLU A 67 13.03 4.74 -19.76
C GLU A 67 12.18 4.40 -21.01
N SER A 68 12.21 3.16 -21.48
CA SER A 68 11.38 2.73 -22.61
C SER A 68 9.89 2.76 -22.30
N LEU A 69 9.07 3.10 -23.31
CA LEU A 69 7.62 3.05 -23.24
C LEU A 69 7.11 1.66 -22.81
N ALA A 70 7.81 0.59 -23.20
CA ALA A 70 7.49 -0.77 -22.79
C ALA A 70 7.66 -0.98 -21.27
N SER A 71 8.70 -0.39 -20.67
CA SER A 71 8.94 -0.44 -19.23
C SER A 71 7.89 0.39 -18.45
N PHE A 72 7.46 1.54 -18.97
CA PHE A 72 6.33 2.29 -18.43
C PHE A 72 5.01 1.48 -18.42
N ILE A 73 4.68 0.83 -19.54
CA ILE A 73 3.49 -0.02 -19.64
C ILE A 73 3.56 -1.19 -18.64
N LYS A 74 4.71 -1.87 -18.56
CA LYS A 74 4.95 -2.93 -17.58
C LYS A 74 4.80 -2.43 -16.14
N GLY A 75 5.33 -1.25 -15.84
CA GLY A 75 5.18 -0.58 -14.55
C GLY A 75 3.71 -0.33 -14.19
N ALA A 76 2.91 0.16 -15.15
CA ALA A 76 1.48 0.38 -14.95
C ALA A 76 0.71 -0.92 -14.69
N PHE A 77 1.00 -2.02 -15.42
CA PHE A 77 0.40 -3.33 -15.14
C PHE A 77 0.78 -3.86 -13.76
N LYS A 78 2.03 -3.65 -13.32
CA LYS A 78 2.48 -4.02 -11.97
C LYS A 78 1.80 -3.20 -10.88
N ILE A 79 1.62 -1.90 -11.08
CA ILE A 79 0.83 -1.03 -10.19
C ILE A 79 -0.60 -1.56 -10.05
N ARG A 80 -1.24 -1.97 -11.15
CA ARG A 80 -2.56 -2.60 -11.11
C ARG A 80 -2.59 -3.89 -10.30
N ALA A 81 -1.63 -4.78 -10.53
CA ALA A 81 -1.54 -6.01 -9.77
C ALA A 81 -1.37 -5.72 -8.27
N CYS A 82 -0.52 -4.75 -7.92
CA CYS A 82 -0.33 -4.30 -6.54
C CYS A 82 -1.62 -3.77 -5.90
N PHE A 83 -2.34 -2.88 -6.58
CA PHE A 83 -3.61 -2.36 -6.07
C PHE A 83 -4.64 -3.47 -5.85
N MET A 84 -4.71 -4.46 -6.74
CA MET A 84 -5.60 -5.61 -6.56
C MET A 84 -5.20 -6.48 -5.37
N SER A 85 -3.90 -6.69 -5.12
CA SER A 85 -3.41 -7.38 -3.92
C SER A 85 -3.81 -6.64 -2.64
N TYR A 86 -3.66 -5.31 -2.59
CA TYR A 86 -4.11 -4.52 -1.44
C TYR A 86 -5.63 -4.57 -1.24
N ARG A 87 -6.43 -4.56 -2.32
CA ARG A 87 -7.87 -4.75 -2.22
C ARG A 87 -8.24 -6.12 -1.65
N GLU A 88 -7.47 -7.15 -1.99
CA GLU A 88 -7.69 -8.46 -1.39
C GLU A 88 -7.34 -8.49 0.09
N CYS A 89 -6.21 -7.87 0.47
CA CYS A 89 -5.86 -7.70 1.89
C CYS A 89 -6.97 -6.95 2.64
N TYR A 90 -7.59 -5.93 2.03
CA TYR A 90 -8.73 -5.23 2.61
C TYR A 90 -9.97 -6.10 2.76
N ARG A 91 -10.22 -7.05 1.86
CA ARG A 91 -11.30 -8.03 2.07
C ARG A 91 -10.97 -8.96 3.24
N ILE A 92 -9.73 -9.43 3.34
CA ILE A 92 -9.28 -10.24 4.48
C ILE A 92 -9.45 -9.46 5.78
N LEU A 93 -9.08 -8.17 5.83
CA LEU A 93 -9.26 -7.30 7.00
C LEU A 93 -10.72 -7.22 7.47
N ASN A 94 -11.68 -7.22 6.54
CA ASN A 94 -13.11 -7.14 6.84
C ASN A 94 -13.79 -8.52 6.94
N SER A 95 -13.02 -9.60 6.91
CA SER A 95 -13.53 -10.96 7.05
C SER A 95 -13.57 -11.40 8.52
N GLN A 96 -14.19 -12.56 8.78
CA GLN A 96 -14.21 -13.19 10.10
C GLN A 96 -12.86 -13.81 10.50
N ALA A 97 -11.80 -13.65 9.69
CA ALA A 97 -10.48 -14.21 9.97
C ALA A 97 -9.88 -13.72 11.28
N TRP A 98 -10.33 -12.58 11.82
CA TRP A 98 -9.73 -11.90 12.97
C TRP A 98 -10.37 -12.19 14.33
N THR A 99 -11.51 -12.88 14.38
CA THR A 99 -12.32 -13.04 15.60
C THR A 99 -11.59 -13.76 16.74
N SER A 100 -10.62 -14.63 16.42
CA SER A 100 -9.83 -15.41 17.38
C SER A 100 -8.34 -15.06 17.39
N ARG A 101 -7.95 -13.93 16.78
CA ARG A 101 -6.54 -13.54 16.58
C ARG A 101 -6.11 -12.44 17.54
N ASP A 102 -4.80 -12.32 17.72
CA ASP A 102 -4.23 -11.21 18.49
C ASP A 102 -4.56 -9.86 17.83
N GLN A 103 -5.00 -8.91 18.66
CA GLN A 103 -5.35 -7.56 18.22
C GLN A 103 -4.11 -6.82 17.69
N LYS A 104 -2.92 -7.06 18.26
CA LYS A 104 -1.69 -6.42 17.76
C LYS A 104 -1.37 -6.85 16.33
N MET A 105 -1.56 -8.13 16.01
CA MET A 105 -1.39 -8.65 14.65
C MET A 105 -2.38 -8.00 13.68
N ARG A 106 -3.65 -7.85 14.12
CA ARG A 106 -4.68 -7.17 13.33
C ARG A 106 -4.31 -5.72 13.06
N ASP A 107 -3.83 -4.99 14.05
CA ASP A 107 -3.44 -3.59 13.91
C ASP A 107 -2.24 -3.41 12.96
N GLU A 108 -1.24 -4.30 13.02
CA GLU A 108 -0.11 -4.33 12.08
C GLU A 108 -0.57 -4.61 10.64
N PHE A 109 -1.53 -5.51 10.46
CA PHE A 109 -2.08 -5.78 9.14
C PHE A 109 -2.96 -4.63 8.63
N GLU A 110 -3.86 -4.12 9.47
CA GLU A 110 -4.75 -3.00 9.17
C GLU A 110 -3.95 -1.76 8.77
N SER A 111 -2.91 -1.42 9.54
CA SER A 111 -2.05 -0.29 9.25
C SER A 111 -1.39 -0.38 7.87
N GLY A 112 -0.97 -1.57 7.43
CA GLY A 112 -0.39 -1.76 6.09
C GLY A 112 -1.38 -1.74 4.96
N VAL A 113 -2.54 -2.34 5.16
CA VAL A 113 -3.62 -2.27 4.17
C VAL A 113 -4.07 -0.82 3.96
N LEU A 114 -4.29 -0.09 5.04
CA LEU A 114 -4.73 1.30 5.00
C LEU A 114 -3.64 2.23 4.47
N LEU A 115 -2.37 1.99 4.82
CA LEU A 115 -1.24 2.72 4.25
C LEU A 115 -1.25 2.57 2.74
N GLY A 116 -1.16 1.35 2.21
CA GLY A 116 -1.12 1.11 0.76
C GLY A 116 -2.33 1.68 0.01
N LEU A 117 -3.55 1.40 0.47
CA LEU A 117 -4.77 1.91 -0.16
C LEU A 117 -4.90 3.43 -0.03
N GLY A 118 -4.47 4.01 1.10
CA GLY A 118 -4.39 5.45 1.31
C GLY A 118 -3.45 6.10 0.31
N SER A 119 -2.24 5.56 0.18
CA SER A 119 -1.22 6.00 -0.78
C SER A 119 -1.74 5.95 -2.21
N PHE A 120 -2.39 4.86 -2.62
CA PHE A 120 -2.98 4.77 -3.96
C PHE A 120 -4.06 5.81 -4.20
N ASN A 121 -5.00 5.98 -3.26
CA ASN A 121 -6.09 6.95 -3.41
C ASN A 121 -5.58 8.38 -3.54
N VAL A 122 -4.58 8.73 -2.73
CA VAL A 122 -3.95 10.05 -2.74
C VAL A 122 -3.12 10.24 -4.02
N ALA A 123 -2.28 9.27 -4.40
CA ALA A 123 -1.48 9.33 -5.63
C ALA A 123 -2.34 9.41 -6.90
N LEU A 124 -3.45 8.67 -6.96
CA LEU A 124 -4.39 8.73 -8.09
C LEU A 124 -5.08 10.09 -8.20
N SER A 125 -5.33 10.77 -7.07
CA SER A 125 -6.03 12.05 -7.06
C SER A 125 -5.26 13.20 -7.71
N VAL A 126 -3.94 13.06 -7.85
CA VAL A 126 -3.07 14.09 -8.43
C VAL A 126 -2.65 13.79 -9.87
N LEU A 127 -3.08 12.65 -10.40
CA LEU A 127 -2.85 12.35 -11.81
C LEU A 127 -3.67 13.30 -12.69
N PRO A 128 -3.08 13.83 -13.79
CA PRO A 128 -3.81 14.60 -14.78
C PRO A 128 -5.08 13.86 -15.26
N GLY A 129 -6.18 14.60 -15.46
CA GLY A 129 -7.50 14.01 -15.74
C GLY A 129 -7.54 13.04 -16.94
N LYS A 130 -6.64 13.20 -17.92
CA LYS A 130 -6.49 12.26 -19.05
C LYS A 130 -5.97 10.89 -18.60
N LEU A 131 -4.98 10.86 -17.70
CA LEU A 131 -4.43 9.63 -17.14
C LEU A 131 -5.40 8.99 -16.13
N LEU A 132 -6.08 9.80 -15.33
CA LEU A 132 -7.10 9.32 -14.39
C LEU A 132 -8.25 8.60 -15.12
N LYS A 133 -8.75 9.15 -16.23
CA LYS A 133 -9.80 8.52 -17.05
C LYS A 133 -9.38 7.14 -17.57
N LEU A 134 -8.13 6.98 -18.00
CA LEU A 134 -7.61 5.68 -18.46
C LEU A 134 -7.55 4.66 -17.33
N LEU A 135 -7.15 5.08 -16.13
CA LEU A 135 -7.12 4.20 -14.95
C LEU A 135 -8.53 3.87 -14.43
N GLN A 136 -9.48 4.80 -14.53
CA GLN A 136 -10.89 4.58 -14.18
C GLN A 136 -11.54 3.49 -15.03
N VAL A 137 -11.25 3.43 -16.33
CA VAL A 137 -11.70 2.34 -17.22
C VAL A 137 -11.26 0.97 -16.70
N ILE A 138 -10.11 0.93 -16.02
CA ILE A 138 -9.52 -0.29 -15.49
C ILE A 138 -10.03 -0.58 -14.05
N GLY A 139 -10.85 0.30 -13.48
CA GLY A 139 -11.50 0.13 -12.17
C GLY A 139 -10.80 0.86 -11.01
N PHE A 140 -9.93 1.82 -11.29
CA PHE A 140 -9.34 2.70 -10.28
C PHE A 140 -10.20 3.93 -10.07
N ASN A 141 -10.68 4.16 -8.85
CA ASN A 141 -11.28 5.43 -8.47
C ASN A 141 -10.50 6.02 -7.30
N GLY A 142 -9.81 7.12 -7.53
CA GLY A 142 -9.03 7.80 -6.50
C GLY A 142 -9.89 8.79 -5.73
N ASN A 143 -10.02 8.60 -4.42
CA ASN A 143 -10.67 9.56 -3.53
C ASN A 143 -9.64 10.12 -2.54
N ARG A 144 -9.17 11.36 -2.78
CA ARG A 144 -8.16 12.03 -1.94
C ARG A 144 -8.58 12.09 -0.47
N ALA A 145 -9.82 12.46 -0.18
CA ALA A 145 -10.30 12.61 1.19
C ALA A 145 -10.31 11.26 1.92
N HIS A 146 -10.80 10.20 1.26
CA HIS A 146 -10.76 8.85 1.81
C HIS A 146 -9.32 8.36 2.02
N GLY A 147 -8.45 8.58 1.03
CA GLY A 147 -7.04 8.21 1.13
C GLY A 147 -6.31 8.93 2.25
N MET A 148 -6.53 10.24 2.40
CA MET A 148 -5.95 11.05 3.46
C MET A 148 -6.46 10.61 4.85
N ASN A 149 -7.76 10.34 4.99
CA ASN A 149 -8.30 9.83 6.25
C ASN A 149 -7.69 8.48 6.65
N ASN A 150 -7.45 7.58 5.69
CA ASN A 150 -6.77 6.32 5.96
C ASN A 150 -5.33 6.56 6.42
N LEU A 151 -4.59 7.44 5.75
CA LEU A 151 -3.20 7.76 6.14
C LEU A 151 -3.13 8.41 7.53
N LEU A 152 -4.00 9.38 7.83
CA LEU A 152 -4.07 10.01 9.15
C LEU A 152 -4.42 8.99 10.24
N LYS A 153 -5.33 8.05 9.96
CA LYS A 153 -5.62 6.94 10.86
C LYS A 153 -4.37 6.09 11.12
N VAL A 154 -3.63 5.71 10.08
CA VAL A 154 -2.39 4.93 10.24
C VAL A 154 -1.33 5.70 11.04
N ALA A 155 -1.16 7.00 10.79
CA ALA A 155 -0.24 7.84 11.57
C ALA A 155 -0.60 7.84 13.07
N SER A 156 -1.89 7.76 13.43
CA SER A 156 -2.32 7.66 14.82
C SER A 156 -2.09 6.28 15.47
N MET A 157 -1.80 5.23 14.68
CA MET A 157 -1.51 3.87 15.17
C MET A 157 -0.02 3.74 15.53
N THR A 158 0.47 4.55 16.48
CA THR A 158 1.91 4.69 16.82
C THR A 158 2.56 3.40 17.31
N HIS A 159 1.77 2.42 17.74
CA HIS A 159 2.25 1.09 18.14
C HIS A 159 2.59 0.18 16.96
N THR A 160 2.31 0.60 15.73
CA THR A 160 2.59 -0.15 14.51
C THR A 160 3.83 0.36 13.81
N LEU A 161 4.62 -0.53 13.21
CA LEU A 161 5.80 -0.16 12.43
C LEU A 161 5.47 0.82 11.28
N ARG A 162 4.26 0.67 10.72
CA ARG A 162 3.82 1.39 9.53
C ARG A 162 3.36 2.81 9.79
N SER A 163 3.10 3.18 11.05
CA SER A 163 2.81 4.57 11.43
C SER A 163 3.99 5.51 11.09
N THR A 164 5.22 5.08 11.34
CA THR A 164 6.43 5.86 11.01
C THR A 164 6.57 6.05 9.50
N MET A 165 6.37 4.99 8.71
CA MET A 165 6.38 5.08 7.24
C MET A 165 5.28 6.01 6.71
N CYS A 166 4.08 5.93 7.31
CA CYS A 166 2.96 6.80 6.95
C CYS A 166 3.27 8.27 7.24
N SER A 167 3.87 8.56 8.39
CA SER A 167 4.27 9.91 8.78
C SER A 167 5.27 10.51 7.79
N LEU A 168 6.29 9.73 7.38
CA LEU A 168 7.23 10.13 6.33
C LEU A 168 6.53 10.39 4.99
N GLN A 169 5.55 9.56 4.63
CA GLN A 169 4.78 9.74 3.41
C GLN A 169 3.91 11.01 3.44
N LEU A 170 3.27 11.30 4.57
CA LEU A 170 2.48 12.53 4.77
C LEU A 170 3.36 13.78 4.68
N ILE A 171 4.54 13.75 5.30
CA ILE A 171 5.52 14.85 5.18
C ILE A 171 5.96 15.02 3.72
N THR A 172 6.25 13.93 3.02
CA THR A 172 6.63 13.96 1.59
C THR A 172 5.52 14.56 0.73
N TRP A 173 4.27 14.18 1.00
CA TRP A 173 3.10 14.72 0.31
C TRP A 173 2.99 16.23 0.49
N GLU A 174 3.12 16.73 1.72
CA GLU A 174 2.95 18.15 2.03
C GLU A 174 4.12 19.01 1.52
N LEU A 175 5.36 18.55 1.68
CA LEU A 175 6.55 19.33 1.32
C LEU A 175 6.85 19.29 -0.17
N PHE A 176 6.63 18.14 -0.81
CA PHE A 176 7.00 17.94 -2.21
C PHE A 176 5.76 18.02 -3.10
N VAL A 177 4.78 17.16 -2.88
CA VAL A 177 3.68 16.99 -3.84
C VAL A 177 2.78 18.22 -3.93
N ASN A 178 2.38 18.80 -2.80
CA ASN A 178 1.57 20.04 -2.81
C ASN A 178 2.34 21.24 -3.42
N PHE A 179 3.66 21.30 -3.22
CA PHE A 179 4.52 22.31 -3.85
C PHE A 179 4.55 22.16 -5.37
N PHE A 180 4.73 20.95 -5.89
CA PHE A 180 4.77 20.68 -7.33
C PHE A 180 3.42 20.89 -8.02
N ILE A 181 2.30 20.67 -7.31
CA ILE A 181 0.95 20.84 -7.86
C ILE A 181 0.48 22.30 -7.79
N GLY A 182 1.10 23.14 -6.96
CA GLY A 182 0.77 24.55 -6.82
C GLY A 182 -0.47 24.84 -5.95
N GLU A 183 -0.96 23.86 -5.17
CA GLU A 183 -2.07 24.00 -4.22
C GLU A 183 -1.62 24.58 -2.86
N GLY A 184 -0.83 25.67 -2.88
CA GLY A 184 -0.15 26.24 -1.71
C GLY A 184 -1.05 26.80 -0.58
N LYS A 185 -1.74 25.93 0.17
CA LYS A 185 -2.22 26.20 1.53
C LYS A 185 -1.97 24.96 2.41
N PRO A 186 -0.75 24.78 2.93
CA PRO A 186 -0.48 23.70 3.87
C PRO A 186 -1.27 23.97 5.16
N ASN A 187 -2.10 23.03 5.59
CA ASN A 187 -2.79 23.12 6.88
C ASN A 187 -1.81 22.64 7.97
N THR A 188 -0.75 23.43 8.14
CA THR A 188 0.52 23.09 8.78
C THR A 188 0.41 22.63 10.22
N ARG A 189 -0.55 23.14 10.99
CA ARG A 189 -0.50 23.05 12.45
C ARG A 189 -0.82 21.67 13.02
N LEU A 190 -1.96 21.07 12.64
CA LEU A 190 -2.40 19.77 13.16
C LEU A 190 -1.55 18.61 12.65
N GLN A 191 -0.92 18.76 11.48
CA GLN A 191 -0.19 17.69 10.79
C GLN A 191 1.32 17.69 11.13
N LEU A 192 1.92 18.87 11.35
CA LEU A 192 3.26 18.96 11.93
C LEU A 192 3.26 18.45 13.36
N GLU A 193 2.23 18.77 14.17
CA GLU A 193 2.11 18.20 15.52
C GLU A 193 2.01 16.67 15.51
N ALA A 194 1.25 16.08 14.58
CA ALA A 194 1.20 14.62 14.44
C ALA A 194 2.54 14.01 13.98
N GLY A 195 3.19 14.62 12.98
CA GLY A 195 4.47 14.15 12.46
C GLY A 195 5.62 14.30 13.45
N PHE A 196 5.72 15.45 14.15
CA PHE A 196 6.71 15.66 15.20
C PHE A 196 6.48 14.73 16.38
N LYS A 197 5.23 14.52 16.82
CA LYS A 197 4.93 13.62 17.93
C LYS A 197 5.22 12.16 17.58
N ALA A 198 5.01 11.75 16.33
CA ALA A 198 5.41 10.41 15.86
C ALA A 198 6.95 10.26 15.78
N VAL A 199 7.68 11.29 15.35
CA VAL A 199 9.15 11.28 15.32
C VAL A 199 9.75 11.31 16.73
N GLU A 200 9.18 12.12 17.63
CA GLU A 200 9.63 12.26 19.02
C GLU A 200 9.40 10.96 19.81
N LEU A 201 8.27 10.27 19.59
CA LEU A 201 8.02 8.96 20.18
C LEU A 201 8.88 7.84 19.58
N ALA A 202 9.25 7.91 18.30
CA ALA A 202 10.10 6.91 17.64
C ALA A 202 11.60 7.08 17.93
N VAL A 203 12.03 8.20 18.51
CA VAL A 203 13.44 8.49 18.85
C VAL A 203 13.72 8.30 20.35
N VAL A 204 12.66 8.18 21.18
CA VAL A 204 12.76 8.09 22.65
C VAL A 204 12.62 6.66 23.20
N ASP A 205 12.30 5.68 22.36
CA ASP A 205 12.38 4.22 22.67
C ASP A 205 13.54 3.55 21.91
#